data_AF-A0A3M7NUE6-F1
#
_entry.id   AF-A0A3M7NUE6-F1
#
_cell.length_a   1.000
_cell.length_b   1.000
_cell.length_c   1.000
_cell.angle_alpha   90.00
_cell.angle_beta   90.00
_cell.angle_gamma   90.00
#
_symmetry.space_group_name_H-M   'P 1'
#
loop_
_entity.id
_entity.type
_entity.pdbx_description
1 polymer ?
#
loop_
_entity_poly.entity_id
_entity_poly.type
_entity_poly.pdbx_seq_one_letter_code
_entity_poly.pdbx_strand_id
1 'polypeptide(L)'
;MTRASLGRPPTVDNVASNLLLDHCPLTVSMINAFIMMFGFLLSLPALLLPRNRLFLHLLTIIIIASAIITLAIGLDIWFSTLETHRNLAPIWSSSPPVTQSILQFKFQCCGYSNPALFVEDQTCPTAKVAAQLGPCVTPFGVFANQFLDVVFTTFFGFVVSDVLFLLTALCVIKDRKEKERDLPCAYPSPVKETRLAPLALLWPGQKSPAVLTETNSFTSDRDLSMLHHFISNTSRNIFHPRAIYGTQEIDIMSLATSHAHIMHAVLAAAALHLRETTPSGKCYAELETNHWVSASQNFRTELKLYAEATNPDPLVTTCMLLNLLAFANVPSADQALSTNRWPFTPTTPHSLQWLYVQLGLEPLLRGHSQRTQGNSIWLPLYLATSSEEPYDERPGVADIPSPYIALFEITPSSSCVAPERLNSIATIAHPYLRLVRRILSLWNLYNEATDQDHHNSNSIKYTQFVQAVDANIISRLERKDPRTLLLYALWMGMLCAVDYWWCRRRTTLRIVSELAATKPG
;
A
#
# COMPACT_ATOMS: atom_id res chain seq x y z
N MET A 1 -35.09 -27.83 -19.64
CA MET A 1 -36.38 -28.58 -19.70
C MET A 1 -37.49 -27.64 -19.23
N THR A 2 -38.58 -27.48 -19.98
CA THR A 2 -39.71 -26.62 -19.58
C THR A 2 -40.84 -27.48 -19.01
N ARG A 3 -41.71 -26.93 -18.14
CA ARG A 3 -42.87 -27.68 -17.62
C ARG A 3 -43.77 -28.25 -18.74
N ALA A 4 -43.81 -27.59 -19.90
CA ALA A 4 -44.47 -28.08 -21.10
C ALA A 4 -43.86 -29.38 -21.68
N SER A 5 -42.56 -29.63 -21.44
CA SER A 5 -41.90 -30.88 -21.85
C SER A 5 -42.23 -32.08 -20.95
N LEU A 6 -42.69 -31.86 -19.72
CA LEU A 6 -43.22 -32.90 -18.82
C LEU A 6 -44.63 -33.38 -19.26
N GLY A 7 -45.38 -32.55 -19.99
CA GLY A 7 -46.70 -32.88 -20.52
C GLY A 7 -46.69 -33.61 -21.87
N ARG A 8 -45.52 -33.99 -22.40
CA ARG A 8 -45.42 -34.83 -23.60
C ARG A 8 -45.91 -36.24 -23.30
N PRO A 9 -46.48 -36.96 -24.28
CA PRO A 9 -46.88 -38.35 -24.06
C PRO A 9 -45.67 -39.16 -23.55
N PRO A 10 -45.88 -40.04 -22.55
CA PRO A 10 -44.80 -40.81 -21.96
C PRO A 10 -44.20 -41.75 -23.01
N THR A 11 -42.89 -41.73 -23.14
CA THR A 11 -42.11 -42.63 -23.99
C THR A 11 -41.12 -43.41 -23.14
N VAL A 12 -40.59 -44.51 -23.68
CA VAL A 12 -39.58 -45.34 -22.99
C VAL A 12 -38.39 -44.50 -22.52
N ASP A 13 -37.98 -43.49 -23.29
CA ASP A 13 -36.82 -42.67 -22.93
C ASP A 13 -37.13 -41.65 -21.82
N ASN A 14 -38.29 -41.01 -21.85
CA ASN A 14 -38.59 -39.87 -20.98
C ASN A 14 -39.35 -40.24 -19.69
N VAL A 15 -40.03 -41.38 -19.65
CA VAL A 15 -41.02 -41.68 -18.59
C VAL A 15 -40.40 -41.69 -17.19
N ALA A 16 -39.22 -42.31 -17.04
CA ALA A 16 -38.55 -42.44 -15.75
C ALA A 16 -37.99 -41.09 -15.28
N SER A 17 -37.34 -40.33 -16.16
CA SER A 17 -36.82 -39.00 -15.81
C SER A 17 -37.93 -37.99 -15.53
N ASN A 18 -39.02 -38.02 -16.30
CA ASN A 18 -40.17 -37.13 -16.09
C ASN A 18 -40.85 -37.41 -14.75
N LEU A 19 -41.01 -38.69 -14.40
CA LEU A 19 -41.60 -39.10 -13.13
C LEU A 19 -40.75 -38.66 -11.93
N LEU A 20 -39.43 -38.82 -12.01
CA LEU A 20 -38.51 -38.35 -10.96
C LEU A 20 -38.51 -36.82 -10.84
N LEU A 21 -38.54 -36.11 -11.97
CA LEU A 21 -38.56 -34.65 -11.99
C LEU A 21 -39.89 -34.10 -11.47
N ASP A 22 -41.04 -34.73 -11.72
CA ASP A 22 -42.34 -34.20 -11.25
C ASP A 22 -42.45 -34.16 -9.71
N HIS A 23 -41.66 -34.99 -9.02
CA HIS A 23 -41.57 -35.02 -7.57
C HIS A 23 -40.43 -34.15 -6.99
N CYS A 24 -39.63 -33.48 -7.83
CA CYS A 24 -38.63 -32.51 -7.39
C CYS A 24 -39.25 -31.10 -7.20
N PRO A 25 -38.66 -30.22 -6.38
CA PRO A 25 -39.16 -28.86 -6.15
C PRO A 25 -38.90 -27.90 -7.32
N LEU A 26 -39.42 -28.20 -8.53
CA LEU A 26 -39.19 -27.42 -9.75
C LEU A 26 -39.72 -25.99 -9.65
N THR A 27 -40.83 -25.77 -8.95
CA THR A 27 -41.39 -24.43 -8.76
C THR A 27 -40.44 -23.53 -7.98
N VAL A 28 -39.82 -24.07 -6.92
CA VAL A 28 -38.84 -23.35 -6.09
C VAL A 28 -37.58 -23.07 -6.90
N SER A 29 -37.10 -24.05 -7.67
CA SER A 29 -35.96 -23.88 -8.57
C SER A 29 -36.21 -22.80 -9.64
N MET A 30 -37.42 -22.74 -10.20
CA MET A 30 -37.81 -21.71 -11.17
C MET A 30 -37.84 -20.31 -10.54
N ILE A 31 -38.38 -20.19 -9.33
CA ILE A 31 -38.36 -18.92 -8.58
C ILE A 31 -36.92 -18.47 -8.33
N ASN A 32 -36.03 -19.38 -7.94
CA ASN A 32 -34.63 -19.06 -7.72
C ASN A 32 -33.93 -18.55 -8.99
N ALA A 33 -34.27 -19.11 -10.15
CA ALA A 33 -33.75 -18.63 -11.43
C ALA A 33 -34.15 -17.17 -11.74
N PHE A 34 -35.39 -16.76 -11.39
CA PHE A 34 -35.81 -15.36 -11.51
C PHE A 34 -35.06 -14.43 -10.55
N ILE A 35 -34.82 -14.88 -9.31
CA ILE A 35 -34.03 -14.15 -8.32
C ILE A 35 -32.61 -13.90 -8.84
N MET A 36 -31.98 -14.93 -9.41
CA MET A 36 -30.64 -14.83 -10.00
C MET A 36 -30.59 -13.91 -11.22
N MET A 37 -31.62 -13.94 -12.08
CA MET A 37 -31.75 -13.00 -13.20
C MET A 37 -31.82 -11.55 -12.72
N PHE A 38 -32.59 -11.29 -11.67
CA PHE A 38 -32.67 -9.96 -11.08
C PHE A 38 -31.34 -9.54 -10.44
N GLY A 39 -30.64 -10.46 -9.76
CA GLY A 39 -29.28 -10.25 -9.27
C GLY A 39 -28.32 -9.85 -10.39
N PHE A 40 -28.36 -10.53 -11.55
CA PHE A 40 -27.55 -10.17 -12.71
C PHE A 40 -27.83 -8.73 -13.19
N LEU A 41 -29.09 -8.33 -13.29
CA LEU A 41 -29.45 -6.96 -13.69
C LEU A 41 -28.95 -5.90 -12.70
N LEU A 42 -28.93 -6.20 -11.40
CA LEU A 42 -28.37 -5.32 -10.36
C LEU A 42 -26.84 -5.29 -10.36
N SER A 43 -26.17 -6.30 -10.91
CA SER A 43 -24.71 -6.31 -11.03
C SER A 43 -24.19 -5.25 -12.01
N LEU A 44 -24.97 -4.91 -13.06
CA LEU A 44 -24.63 -3.89 -14.05
C LEU A 44 -24.46 -2.47 -13.45
N PRO A 45 -25.46 -1.88 -12.76
CA PRO A 45 -25.27 -0.59 -12.12
C PRO A 45 -24.26 -0.65 -10.97
N ALA A 46 -24.11 -1.79 -10.28
CA ALA A 46 -23.10 -1.96 -9.24
C ALA A 46 -21.66 -1.84 -9.80
N LEU A 47 -21.44 -2.25 -11.05
CA LEU A 47 -20.17 -2.08 -11.77
C LEU A 47 -20.00 -0.64 -12.29
N LEU A 48 -21.04 -0.07 -12.89
CA LEU A 48 -20.98 1.24 -13.56
C LEU A 48 -20.97 2.44 -12.60
N LEU A 49 -21.53 2.28 -11.39
CA LEU A 49 -21.65 3.35 -10.39
C LEU A 49 -20.83 3.02 -9.13
N PRO A 50 -19.49 3.15 -9.19
CA PRO A 50 -18.61 2.74 -8.08
C PRO A 50 -18.86 3.51 -6.78
N ARG A 51 -19.48 4.69 -6.86
CA ARG A 51 -19.76 5.58 -5.72
C ARG A 51 -21.05 5.24 -4.95
N ASN A 52 -21.95 4.44 -5.52
CA ASN A 52 -23.21 4.09 -4.87
C ASN A 52 -23.21 2.62 -4.42
N ARG A 53 -23.21 2.39 -3.11
CA ARG A 53 -23.14 1.05 -2.51
C ARG A 53 -24.48 0.35 -2.39
N LEU A 54 -25.58 1.06 -2.60
CA LEU A 54 -26.93 0.51 -2.45
C LEU A 54 -27.10 -0.73 -3.33
N PHE A 55 -26.72 -0.64 -4.60
CA PHE A 55 -26.81 -1.76 -5.55
C PHE A 55 -25.94 -2.96 -5.15
N LEU A 56 -24.75 -2.71 -4.59
CA LEU A 56 -23.83 -3.77 -4.17
C LEU A 56 -24.33 -4.49 -2.92
N HIS A 57 -24.94 -3.76 -1.97
CA HIS A 57 -25.61 -4.36 -0.82
C HIS A 57 -26.85 -5.16 -1.21
N LEU A 58 -27.69 -4.62 -2.11
CA LEU A 58 -28.86 -5.34 -2.63
C LEU A 58 -28.46 -6.62 -3.37
N LEU A 59 -27.43 -6.56 -4.22
CA LEU A 59 -26.86 -7.72 -4.90
C LEU A 59 -26.39 -8.79 -3.90
N THR A 60 -25.71 -8.37 -2.83
CA THR A 60 -25.22 -9.29 -1.78
C THR A 60 -26.37 -10.01 -1.08
N ILE A 61 -27.45 -9.30 -0.74
CA ILE A 61 -28.64 -9.90 -0.12
C ILE A 61 -29.28 -10.94 -1.05
N ILE A 62 -29.37 -10.64 -2.34
CA ILE A 62 -29.93 -11.53 -3.35
C ILE A 62 -29.10 -12.81 -3.51
N ILE A 63 -27.77 -12.69 -3.55
CA ILE A 63 -26.87 -13.85 -3.64
C ILE A 63 -27.03 -14.75 -2.41
N ILE A 64 -27.10 -14.17 -1.21
CA ILE A 64 -27.30 -14.94 0.03
C ILE A 64 -28.64 -15.69 -0.02
N ALA A 65 -29.72 -15.03 -0.44
CA ALA A 65 -31.02 -15.67 -0.57
C ALA A 65 -30.99 -16.82 -1.59
N SER A 66 -30.34 -16.63 -2.74
CA SER A 66 -30.17 -17.69 -3.75
C SER A 66 -29.37 -18.87 -3.20
N ALA A 67 -28.26 -18.62 -2.52
CA ALA A 67 -27.40 -19.68 -1.98
C ALA A 67 -28.18 -20.57 -1.00
N ILE A 68 -29.00 -19.97 -0.13
CA ILE A 68 -29.83 -20.70 0.84
C ILE A 68 -30.90 -21.55 0.12
N ILE A 69 -31.62 -20.97 -0.84
CA ILE A 69 -32.66 -21.70 -1.59
C ILE A 69 -32.05 -22.87 -2.38
N THR A 70 -30.94 -22.62 -3.06
CA THR A 70 -30.24 -23.64 -3.87
C THR A 70 -29.69 -24.76 -3.00
N LEU A 71 -29.16 -24.43 -1.81
CA LEU A 71 -28.69 -25.41 -0.83
C LEU A 71 -29.85 -26.25 -0.28
N ALA A 72 -30.99 -25.63 0.05
CA ALA A 72 -32.16 -26.35 0.54
C ALA A 72 -32.69 -27.35 -0.50
N ILE A 73 -32.74 -26.96 -1.78
CA ILE A 73 -33.13 -27.85 -2.88
C ILE A 73 -32.13 -29.01 -3.01
N GLY A 74 -30.82 -28.70 -3.02
CA GLY A 74 -29.78 -29.73 -3.13
C GLY A 74 -29.86 -30.75 -1.99
N LEU A 75 -30.08 -30.28 -0.76
CA LEU A 75 -30.24 -31.14 0.42
C LEU A 75 -31.51 -31.99 0.34
N ASP A 76 -32.65 -31.43 -0.05
CA ASP A 76 -33.91 -32.16 -0.18
C ASP A 76 -33.81 -33.33 -1.19
N ILE A 77 -33.19 -33.07 -2.34
CA ILE A 77 -32.95 -34.10 -3.36
C ILE A 77 -31.93 -35.13 -2.86
N TRP A 78 -30.85 -34.69 -2.21
CA TRP A 78 -29.83 -35.59 -1.66
C TRP A 78 -30.37 -36.48 -0.54
N PHE A 79 -31.19 -35.96 0.38
CA PHE A 79 -31.85 -36.78 1.38
C PHE A 79 -32.79 -37.80 0.73
N SER A 80 -33.47 -37.41 -0.35
CA SER A 80 -34.34 -38.32 -1.10
C SER A 80 -33.57 -39.50 -1.72
N THR A 81 -32.27 -39.37 -2.02
CA THR A 81 -31.45 -40.47 -2.55
C THR A 81 -30.99 -41.48 -1.48
N LEU A 82 -31.02 -41.12 -0.20
CA LEU A 82 -30.71 -42.05 0.90
C LEU A 82 -31.82 -43.09 1.10
N GLU A 83 -33.07 -42.72 0.81
CA GLU A 83 -34.25 -43.59 0.96
C GLU A 83 -34.95 -43.87 -0.39
N THR A 84 -34.21 -43.92 -1.50
CA THR A 84 -34.77 -44.02 -2.87
C THR A 84 -35.77 -45.17 -3.04
N HIS A 85 -35.45 -46.38 -2.56
CA HIS A 85 -36.37 -47.53 -2.67
C HIS A 85 -37.65 -47.38 -1.84
N ARG A 86 -37.64 -46.56 -0.79
CA ARG A 86 -38.84 -46.27 -0.01
C ARG A 86 -39.65 -45.15 -0.65
N ASN A 87 -38.99 -44.11 -1.13
CA ASN A 87 -39.61 -42.92 -1.72
C ASN A 87 -40.22 -43.20 -3.10
N LEU A 88 -39.68 -44.15 -3.86
CA LEU A 88 -40.21 -44.55 -5.16
C LEU A 88 -41.45 -45.46 -5.08
N ALA A 89 -41.68 -46.15 -3.96
CA ALA A 89 -42.84 -47.02 -3.78
C ALA A 89 -44.19 -46.29 -3.91
N PRO A 90 -44.43 -45.16 -3.19
CA PRO A 90 -45.67 -44.41 -3.36
C PRO A 90 -45.80 -43.83 -4.77
N ILE A 91 -44.70 -43.33 -5.36
CA ILE A 91 -44.65 -42.76 -6.71
C ILE A 91 -45.08 -43.79 -7.77
N TRP A 92 -44.58 -45.03 -7.66
CA TRP A 92 -44.99 -46.12 -8.53
C TRP A 92 -46.48 -46.41 -8.39
N SER A 93 -46.96 -46.56 -7.15
CA SER A 93 -48.36 -46.93 -6.89
C SER A 93 -49.38 -45.87 -7.33
N SER A 94 -49.01 -44.58 -7.29
CA SER A 94 -49.84 -43.48 -7.75
C SER A 94 -49.76 -43.24 -9.27
N SER A 95 -48.83 -43.89 -9.97
CA SER A 95 -48.63 -43.72 -11.41
C SER A 95 -49.73 -44.41 -12.22
N PRO A 96 -50.21 -43.83 -13.34
CA PRO A 96 -51.19 -44.47 -14.21
C PRO A 96 -50.71 -45.84 -14.75
N PRO A 97 -51.61 -46.79 -15.03
CA PRO A 97 -51.23 -48.12 -15.54
C PRO A 97 -50.38 -48.08 -16.83
N VAL A 98 -50.62 -47.09 -17.69
CA VAL A 98 -49.83 -46.86 -18.91
C VAL A 98 -48.37 -46.53 -18.58
N THR A 99 -48.14 -45.66 -17.58
CA THR A 99 -46.80 -45.29 -17.10
C THR A 99 -46.09 -46.50 -16.50
N GLN A 100 -46.80 -47.30 -15.70
CA GLN A 100 -46.27 -48.54 -15.12
C GLN A 100 -45.87 -49.55 -16.20
N SER A 101 -46.69 -49.74 -17.24
CA SER A 101 -46.37 -50.64 -18.35
C SER A 101 -45.12 -50.19 -19.13
N ILE A 102 -44.97 -48.89 -19.40
CA ILE A 102 -43.77 -48.36 -20.07
C ILE A 102 -42.52 -48.54 -19.18
N LEU A 103 -42.65 -48.39 -17.85
CA LEU A 103 -41.55 -48.64 -16.91
C LEU A 103 -41.18 -50.13 -16.84
N GLN A 104 -42.17 -51.03 -16.82
CA GLN A 104 -41.97 -52.48 -16.90
C GLN A 104 -41.20 -52.85 -18.17
N PHE A 105 -41.60 -52.29 -19.31
CA PHE A 105 -40.91 -52.47 -20.59
C PHE A 105 -39.49 -51.88 -20.57
N LYS A 106 -39.29 -50.68 -20.03
CA LYS A 106 -37.98 -50.02 -19.99
C LYS A 106 -36.95 -50.80 -19.17
N PHE A 107 -37.36 -51.28 -18.00
CA PHE A 107 -36.46 -51.90 -17.03
C PHE A 107 -36.49 -53.44 -17.06
N GLN A 108 -37.31 -54.04 -17.94
CA GLN A 108 -37.47 -55.49 -18.08
C GLN A 108 -37.77 -56.17 -16.74
N CYS A 109 -38.76 -55.65 -16.03
CA CYS A 109 -39.14 -56.07 -14.68
C CYS A 109 -40.68 -56.00 -14.53
N CYS A 110 -41.22 -56.65 -13.49
CA CYS A 110 -42.66 -56.72 -13.25
C CYS A 110 -43.00 -56.32 -11.82
N GLY A 111 -43.98 -55.42 -11.65
CA GLY A 111 -44.39 -54.92 -10.34
C GLY A 111 -43.29 -54.16 -9.58
N TYR A 112 -43.64 -53.43 -8.52
CA TYR A 112 -42.65 -52.62 -7.81
C TYR A 112 -41.78 -53.45 -6.86
N SER A 113 -42.33 -53.88 -5.73
CA SER A 113 -41.65 -54.70 -4.70
C SER A 113 -42.08 -56.16 -4.73
N ASN A 114 -43.34 -56.42 -5.13
CA ASN A 114 -43.87 -57.75 -5.34
C ASN A 114 -44.13 -57.97 -6.84
N PRO A 115 -43.43 -58.92 -7.49
CA PRO A 115 -43.60 -59.16 -8.92
C PRO A 115 -44.96 -59.76 -9.30
N ALA A 116 -45.79 -60.16 -8.33
CA ALA A 116 -47.17 -60.58 -8.57
C ALA A 116 -48.17 -59.40 -8.69
N LEU A 117 -47.77 -58.18 -8.32
CA LEU A 117 -48.59 -56.96 -8.42
C LEU A 117 -48.16 -56.12 -9.62
N PHE A 118 -48.25 -56.69 -10.82
CA PHE A 118 -47.86 -56.07 -12.09
C PHE A 118 -49.09 -55.67 -12.92
N VAL A 119 -48.89 -54.75 -13.87
CA VAL A 119 -49.89 -54.47 -14.91
C VAL A 119 -49.69 -55.46 -16.04
N GLU A 120 -50.75 -56.19 -16.43
CA GLU A 120 -50.69 -57.14 -17.54
C GLU A 120 -50.37 -56.41 -18.86
N ASP A 121 -49.21 -56.71 -19.43
CA ASP A 121 -48.71 -56.11 -20.68
C ASP A 121 -47.85 -57.10 -21.47
N GLN A 122 -47.19 -56.63 -22.54
CA GLN A 122 -46.34 -57.47 -23.38
C GLN A 122 -45.06 -57.96 -22.67
N THR A 123 -44.62 -57.28 -21.62
CA THR A 123 -43.43 -57.65 -20.83
C THR A 123 -43.78 -58.63 -19.72
N CYS A 124 -44.93 -58.44 -19.09
CA CYS A 124 -45.44 -59.25 -17.99
C CYS A 124 -46.81 -59.84 -18.38
N PRO A 125 -46.87 -60.88 -19.26
CA PRO A 125 -48.14 -61.46 -19.71
C PRO A 125 -48.74 -62.45 -18.71
N THR A 126 -47.93 -63.05 -17.83
CA THR A 126 -48.38 -64.03 -16.82
C THR A 126 -47.56 -63.91 -15.55
N ALA A 127 -48.15 -64.30 -14.41
CA ALA A 127 -47.46 -64.30 -13.11
C ALA A 127 -46.19 -65.16 -13.09
N LYS A 128 -46.13 -66.22 -13.93
CA LYS A 128 -44.93 -67.07 -14.07
C LYS A 128 -43.77 -66.31 -14.72
N VAL A 129 -44.03 -65.54 -15.77
CA VAL A 129 -43.01 -64.70 -16.43
C VAL A 129 -42.59 -63.55 -15.51
N ALA A 130 -43.56 -62.95 -14.81
CA ALA A 130 -43.28 -61.89 -13.84
C ALA A 130 -42.36 -62.35 -12.69
N ALA A 131 -42.55 -63.57 -12.18
CA ALA A 131 -41.66 -64.16 -11.18
C ALA A 131 -40.24 -64.44 -11.71
N GLN A 132 -40.06 -64.65 -13.02
CA GLN A 132 -38.74 -64.85 -13.64
C GLN A 132 -37.98 -63.54 -13.85
N LEU A 133 -38.67 -62.47 -14.24
CA LEU A 133 -38.07 -61.14 -14.44
C LEU A 133 -37.80 -60.42 -13.11
N GLY A 134 -38.63 -60.66 -12.09
CA GLY A 134 -38.46 -60.09 -10.76
C GLY A 134 -38.95 -58.62 -10.64
N PRO A 135 -38.81 -58.03 -9.44
CA PRO A 135 -39.39 -56.73 -9.10
C PRO A 135 -38.60 -55.54 -9.69
N CYS A 136 -39.31 -54.46 -10.04
CA CYS A 136 -38.74 -53.23 -10.58
C CYS A 136 -37.99 -52.36 -9.57
N VAL A 137 -38.12 -52.60 -8.26
CA VAL A 137 -37.51 -51.79 -7.19
C VAL A 137 -36.01 -51.57 -7.37
N THR A 138 -35.26 -52.59 -7.79
CA THR A 138 -33.80 -52.53 -7.96
C THR A 138 -33.40 -51.79 -9.25
N PRO A 139 -33.81 -52.21 -10.47
CA PRO A 139 -33.39 -51.53 -11.70
C PRO A 139 -33.91 -50.09 -11.79
N PHE A 140 -35.13 -49.81 -11.30
CA PHE A 140 -35.64 -48.45 -11.25
C PHE A 140 -34.91 -47.60 -10.20
N GLY A 141 -34.60 -48.18 -9.04
CA GLY A 141 -33.82 -47.50 -7.98
C GLY A 141 -32.40 -47.14 -8.41
N VAL A 142 -31.71 -48.00 -9.15
CA VAL A 142 -30.36 -47.72 -9.70
C VAL A 142 -30.42 -46.53 -10.68
N PHE A 143 -31.40 -46.53 -11.59
CA PHE A 143 -31.59 -45.41 -12.51
C PHE A 143 -31.91 -44.11 -11.77
N ALA A 144 -32.80 -44.17 -10.78
CA ALA A 144 -33.18 -43.01 -9.99
C ALA A 144 -32.00 -42.42 -9.20
N ASN A 145 -31.18 -43.26 -8.55
CA ASN A 145 -29.97 -42.81 -7.87
C ASN A 145 -29.01 -42.13 -8.83
N GLN A 146 -28.65 -42.76 -9.95
CA GLN A 146 -27.73 -42.16 -10.94
C GLN A 146 -28.24 -40.83 -11.49
N PHE A 147 -29.55 -40.73 -11.75
CA PHE A 147 -30.16 -39.51 -12.24
C PHE A 147 -30.16 -38.40 -11.19
N LEU A 148 -30.63 -38.69 -9.97
CA LEU A 148 -30.70 -37.73 -8.88
C LEU A 148 -29.31 -37.30 -8.38
N ASP A 149 -28.31 -38.19 -8.45
CA ASP A 149 -26.90 -37.91 -8.14
C ASP A 149 -26.35 -36.76 -8.98
N VAL A 150 -26.59 -36.81 -10.30
CA VAL A 150 -26.19 -35.72 -11.20
C VAL A 150 -26.93 -34.43 -10.87
N VAL A 151 -28.23 -34.53 -10.55
CA VAL A 151 -29.07 -33.37 -10.25
C VAL A 151 -28.61 -32.66 -8.97
N PHE A 152 -28.54 -33.35 -7.81
CA PHE A 152 -28.16 -32.68 -6.57
C PHE A 152 -26.70 -32.21 -6.59
N THR A 153 -25.79 -32.94 -7.26
CA THR A 153 -24.38 -32.52 -7.39
C THR A 153 -24.28 -31.22 -8.18
N THR A 154 -25.12 -31.05 -9.20
CA THR A 154 -25.22 -29.78 -9.95
C THR A 154 -25.70 -28.63 -9.05
N PHE A 155 -26.70 -28.87 -8.19
CA PHE A 155 -27.16 -27.87 -7.22
C PHE A 155 -26.07 -27.49 -6.21
N PHE A 156 -25.32 -28.45 -5.66
CA PHE A 156 -24.19 -28.13 -4.79
C PHE A 156 -23.08 -27.34 -5.51
N GLY A 157 -22.83 -27.61 -6.79
CA GLY A 157 -21.92 -26.82 -7.62
C GLY A 157 -22.37 -25.35 -7.77
N PHE A 158 -23.67 -25.11 -7.90
CA PHE A 158 -24.21 -23.74 -7.90
C PHE A 158 -24.05 -23.04 -6.55
N VAL A 159 -24.24 -23.74 -5.44
CA VAL A 159 -23.98 -23.18 -4.09
C VAL A 159 -22.52 -22.72 -3.94
N VAL A 160 -21.56 -23.53 -4.41
CA VAL A 160 -20.14 -23.14 -4.39
C VAL A 160 -19.90 -21.89 -5.24
N SER A 161 -20.56 -21.80 -6.39
CA SER A 161 -20.47 -20.63 -7.27
C SER A 161 -21.03 -19.38 -6.58
N ASP A 162 -22.20 -19.47 -5.94
CA ASP A 162 -22.82 -18.37 -5.19
C ASP A 162 -21.92 -17.89 -4.03
N VAL A 163 -21.27 -18.82 -3.31
CA VAL A 163 -20.31 -18.47 -2.24
C VAL A 163 -19.10 -17.71 -2.79
N LEU A 164 -18.55 -18.12 -3.94
CA LEU A 164 -17.43 -17.42 -4.56
C LEU A 164 -17.82 -16.00 -5.01
N PHE A 165 -19.01 -15.84 -5.58
CA PHE A 165 -19.56 -14.54 -5.93
C PHE A 165 -19.79 -13.67 -4.70
N LEU A 166 -20.30 -14.24 -3.60
CA LEU A 166 -20.48 -13.54 -2.33
C LEU A 166 -19.14 -13.02 -1.78
N LEU A 167 -18.10 -13.86 -1.76
CA LEU A 167 -16.77 -13.44 -1.31
C LEU A 167 -16.22 -12.29 -2.16
N THR A 168 -16.38 -12.38 -3.48
CA THR A 168 -15.95 -11.33 -4.41
C THR A 168 -16.70 -10.03 -4.16
N ALA A 169 -18.02 -10.09 -3.98
CA ALA A 169 -18.85 -8.92 -3.65
C ALA A 169 -18.43 -8.30 -2.30
N LEU A 170 -18.17 -9.10 -1.28
CA LEU A 170 -17.69 -8.63 0.03
C LEU A 170 -16.31 -7.97 -0.05
N CYS A 171 -15.38 -8.53 -0.84
CA CYS A 171 -14.08 -7.91 -1.11
C CYS A 171 -14.25 -6.52 -1.75
N VAL A 172 -15.13 -6.40 -2.76
CA VAL A 172 -15.42 -5.11 -3.41
C VAL A 172 -16.11 -4.13 -2.44
N ILE A 173 -17.03 -4.59 -1.59
CA ILE A 173 -17.65 -3.74 -0.55
C ILE A 173 -16.57 -3.23 0.40
N LYS A 174 -15.67 -4.09 0.86
CA LYS A 174 -14.60 -3.72 1.79
C LYS A 174 -13.61 -2.75 1.14
N ASP A 175 -13.15 -3.02 -0.07
CA ASP A 175 -12.25 -2.13 -0.82
C ASP A 175 -12.89 -0.76 -1.06
N ARG A 176 -14.17 -0.71 -1.46
CA ARG A 176 -14.91 0.56 -1.56
C ARG A 176 -15.01 1.21 -0.18
N LYS A 177 -15.32 0.45 0.89
CA LYS A 177 -15.41 0.92 2.29
C LYS A 177 -14.12 1.54 2.78
N GLU A 178 -12.99 0.94 2.47
CA GLU A 178 -11.67 1.49 2.74
C GLU A 178 -11.49 2.78 1.93
N LYS A 179 -11.75 2.77 0.62
CA LYS A 179 -11.71 3.99 -0.23
C LYS A 179 -12.62 5.15 0.22
N GLU A 180 -13.78 4.89 0.84
CA GLU A 180 -14.62 5.95 1.45
C GLU A 180 -14.31 6.22 2.93
N ARG A 181 -13.70 5.31 3.67
CA ARG A 181 -13.07 5.68 4.95
C ARG A 181 -11.91 6.65 4.69
N ASP A 182 -11.32 6.50 3.51
CA ASP A 182 -10.36 7.41 2.90
C ASP A 182 -11.04 8.55 2.10
N LEU A 183 -12.35 8.81 2.29
CA LEU A 183 -13.02 9.96 1.66
C LEU A 183 -12.72 11.26 2.40
N PRO A 184 -12.61 12.34 1.63
CA PRO A 184 -11.36 12.83 1.10
C PRO A 184 -10.51 13.44 2.23
N CYS A 185 -9.18 13.35 2.12
CA CYS A 185 -8.38 14.47 2.62
C CYS A 185 -8.81 15.67 1.78
N ALA A 186 -9.84 16.40 2.21
CA ALA A 186 -10.27 17.61 1.55
C ALA A 186 -9.07 18.54 1.68
N TYR A 187 -8.36 18.74 0.56
CA TYR A 187 -7.51 19.91 0.46
C TYR A 187 -8.40 21.09 0.86
N PRO A 188 -8.02 21.92 1.85
CA PRO A 188 -8.77 23.13 2.11
C PRO A 188 -8.80 23.88 0.79
N SER A 189 -9.97 23.94 0.16
CA SER A 189 -10.13 24.61 -1.12
C SER A 189 -9.47 25.98 -0.97
N PRO A 190 -8.55 26.38 -1.85
CA PRO A 190 -8.14 27.76 -1.88
C PRO A 190 -9.44 28.57 -2.01
N VAL A 191 -9.62 29.51 -1.09
CA VAL A 191 -10.58 30.59 -1.24
C VAL A 191 -10.49 31.05 -2.69
N LYS A 192 -11.63 31.22 -3.37
CA LYS A 192 -11.74 31.74 -4.75
C LYS A 192 -10.79 32.91 -4.98
N GLU A 193 -9.54 32.64 -5.34
CA GLU A 193 -8.67 33.59 -5.99
C GLU A 193 -8.94 33.40 -7.47
N THR A 194 -9.77 34.30 -7.97
CA THR A 194 -10.31 34.39 -9.33
C THR A 194 -9.23 34.73 -10.36
N ARG A 195 -8.03 34.16 -10.25
CA ARG A 195 -6.94 34.23 -11.23
C ARG A 195 -6.41 32.84 -11.58
N LEU A 196 -7.31 31.87 -11.76
CA LEU A 196 -6.96 30.58 -12.35
C LEU A 196 -7.07 30.64 -13.89
N ALA A 197 -6.05 31.23 -14.51
CA ALA A 197 -5.61 30.93 -15.88
C ALA A 197 -4.20 31.54 -16.05
N PRO A 198 -3.17 30.79 -16.52
CA PRO A 198 -3.23 29.61 -17.38
C PRO A 198 -2.41 28.43 -16.83
N LEU A 199 -2.91 27.69 -15.83
CA LEU A 199 -2.39 26.35 -15.50
C LEU A 199 -3.23 25.23 -16.16
N ALA A 200 -4.36 25.58 -16.78
CA ALA A 200 -5.23 24.68 -17.54
C ALA A 200 -4.62 24.17 -18.87
N LEU A 201 -3.37 24.53 -19.15
CA LEU A 201 -2.61 24.18 -20.37
C LEU A 201 -1.29 23.47 -20.08
N LEU A 202 -0.99 23.11 -18.83
CA LEU A 202 0.25 22.42 -18.46
C LEU A 202 0.19 20.92 -18.77
N TRP A 203 0.27 20.69 -20.06
CA TRP A 203 1.05 19.73 -20.84
C TRP A 203 1.76 18.54 -20.12
N PRO A 204 1.81 17.35 -20.79
CA PRO A 204 1.26 17.06 -22.12
C PRO A 204 -0.16 16.50 -22.15
N GLY A 205 -1.16 17.35 -21.91
CA GLY A 205 -2.56 17.06 -22.23
C GLY A 205 -3.38 16.61 -21.03
N GLN A 206 -4.67 16.39 -21.28
CA GLN A 206 -5.75 16.27 -20.29
C GLN A 206 -5.60 15.13 -19.25
N LYS A 207 -4.49 14.38 -19.26
CA LYS A 207 -4.08 13.37 -18.29
C LYS A 207 -2.55 13.27 -18.21
N SER A 208 -1.92 13.87 -17.22
CA SER A 208 -0.54 13.58 -16.76
C SER A 208 -0.36 14.06 -15.31
N PRO A 209 0.39 13.38 -14.41
CA PRO A 209 1.17 12.15 -14.58
C PRO A 209 0.64 10.96 -13.75
N ALA A 210 0.43 9.81 -14.38
CA ALA A 210 0.29 8.54 -13.65
C ALA A 210 1.71 8.06 -13.33
N VAL A 211 2.35 8.83 -12.44
CA VAL A 211 3.77 8.93 -12.07
C VAL A 211 4.79 9.14 -13.19
N LEU A 212 4.53 8.63 -14.40
CA LEU A 212 4.73 9.19 -15.74
C LEU A 212 4.51 8.07 -16.79
N THR A 213 3.35 7.39 -16.66
CA THR A 213 2.71 6.44 -17.60
C THR A 213 3.20 4.99 -17.64
N GLU A 214 3.06 4.24 -16.52
CA GLU A 214 2.90 2.78 -16.62
C GLU A 214 1.47 2.48 -17.11
N THR A 215 1.34 1.56 -18.08
CA THR A 215 0.17 1.29 -18.94
C THR A 215 -1.15 0.93 -18.24
N ASN A 216 -1.25 1.00 -16.92
CA ASN A 216 -2.48 0.81 -16.14
C ASN A 216 -2.60 1.68 -14.87
N SER A 217 -1.82 2.76 -14.72
CA SER A 217 -1.96 3.67 -13.58
C SER A 217 -2.87 4.86 -13.95
N PHE A 218 -3.96 5.05 -13.22
CA PHE A 218 -4.77 6.27 -13.33
C PHE A 218 -4.15 7.34 -12.44
N THR A 219 -3.88 8.53 -12.98
CA THR A 219 -3.62 9.75 -12.18
C THR A 219 -4.75 9.92 -11.17
N SER A 220 -4.45 9.88 -9.88
CA SER A 220 -5.47 10.26 -8.90
C SER A 220 -5.56 11.80 -8.85
N ASP A 221 -6.76 12.37 -8.73
CA ASP A 221 -6.93 13.83 -8.50
C ASP A 221 -6.13 14.32 -7.27
N ARG A 222 -5.76 13.38 -6.37
CA ARG A 222 -4.95 13.61 -5.18
C ARG A 222 -3.50 13.92 -5.53
N ASP A 223 -2.91 13.22 -6.49
CA ASP A 223 -1.51 13.45 -6.89
C ASP A 223 -1.35 14.83 -7.50
N LEU A 224 -2.34 15.28 -8.28
CA LEU A 224 -2.37 16.64 -8.83
C LEU A 224 -2.51 17.70 -7.73
N SER A 225 -3.33 17.44 -6.72
CA SER A 225 -3.46 18.34 -5.55
C SER A 225 -2.17 18.41 -4.73
N MET A 226 -1.52 17.26 -4.47
CA MET A 226 -0.23 17.20 -3.78
C MET A 226 0.87 17.88 -4.58
N LEU A 227 0.88 17.70 -5.91
CA LEU A 227 1.81 18.39 -6.80
C LEU A 227 1.62 19.91 -6.77
N HIS A 228 0.37 20.37 -6.86
CA HIS A 228 0.06 21.79 -6.71
C HIS A 228 0.53 22.32 -5.35
N HIS A 229 0.26 21.58 -4.27
CA HIS A 229 0.71 21.93 -2.93
C HIS A 229 2.24 22.00 -2.82
N PHE A 230 2.95 21.08 -3.49
CA PHE A 230 4.41 21.12 -3.54
C PHE A 230 4.90 22.43 -4.11
N ILE A 231 4.40 22.81 -5.29
CA ILE A 231 4.82 23.99 -6.05
C ILE A 231 4.47 25.29 -5.31
N SER A 232 3.28 25.35 -4.71
CA SER A 232 2.76 26.55 -4.07
C SER A 232 3.27 26.76 -2.64
N ASN A 233 3.50 25.67 -1.90
CA ASN A 233 3.79 25.72 -0.47
C ASN A 233 5.05 24.96 -0.08
N THR A 234 5.17 23.66 -0.41
CA THR A 234 6.26 22.83 0.13
C THR A 234 7.63 23.30 -0.36
N SER A 235 7.85 23.43 -1.67
CA SER A 235 9.15 23.75 -2.27
C SER A 235 9.69 25.11 -1.82
N ARG A 236 8.81 26.12 -1.77
CA ARG A 236 9.13 27.48 -1.31
C ARG A 236 9.56 27.55 0.15
N ASN A 237 9.17 26.57 0.95
CA ASN A 237 9.49 26.47 2.38
C ASN A 237 10.47 25.33 2.67
N ILE A 238 11.25 24.84 1.69
CA ILE A 238 12.38 23.92 1.96
C ILE A 238 13.60 24.73 2.40
N PHE A 239 13.88 25.83 1.69
CA PHE A 239 15.07 26.65 1.89
C PHE A 239 14.69 28.12 2.05
N HIS A 240 15.44 28.84 2.90
CA HIS A 240 15.34 30.29 2.92
C HIS A 240 15.90 30.87 1.62
N PRO A 241 15.29 31.91 1.02
CA PRO A 241 15.81 32.52 -0.20
C PRO A 241 17.26 33.00 -0.07
N ARG A 242 17.67 33.47 1.13
CA ARG A 242 19.06 33.87 1.42
C ARG A 242 19.98 32.70 1.81
N ALA A 243 19.43 31.52 2.08
CA ALA A 243 20.24 30.34 2.38
C ALA A 243 20.88 29.74 1.13
N ILE A 244 20.33 30.08 -0.05
CA ILE A 244 20.88 29.70 -1.35
C ILE A 244 21.59 30.93 -1.94
N TYR A 245 22.68 30.70 -2.68
CA TYR A 245 23.46 31.79 -3.24
C TYR A 245 22.73 32.42 -4.44
N GLY A 246 22.29 33.67 -4.29
CA GLY A 246 21.62 34.44 -5.35
C GLY A 246 20.10 34.32 -5.36
N THR A 247 19.43 35.05 -6.26
CA THR A 247 17.96 35.03 -6.44
C THR A 247 17.47 33.89 -7.34
N GLN A 248 18.33 32.92 -7.67
CA GLN A 248 17.98 31.80 -8.55
C GLN A 248 17.25 30.71 -7.74
N GLU A 249 16.02 30.39 -8.15
CA GLU A 249 15.28 29.25 -7.63
C GLU A 249 15.81 27.93 -8.24
N ILE A 250 15.92 26.89 -7.42
CA ILE A 250 16.30 25.55 -7.87
C ILE A 250 15.06 24.89 -8.48
N ASP A 251 15.05 24.76 -9.81
CA ASP A 251 13.90 24.20 -10.54
C ASP A 251 13.88 22.66 -10.52
N ILE A 252 13.46 22.11 -9.38
CA ILE A 252 13.23 20.67 -9.18
C ILE A 252 12.18 20.13 -10.17
N MET A 253 11.21 20.97 -10.57
CA MET A 253 10.08 20.54 -11.39
C MET A 253 10.48 20.19 -12.82
N SER A 254 11.44 20.92 -13.40
CA SER A 254 12.02 20.60 -14.72
C SER A 254 12.54 19.16 -14.83
N LEU A 255 13.08 18.62 -13.73
CA LEU A 255 13.55 17.24 -13.67
C LEU A 255 12.42 16.28 -13.32
N ALA A 256 11.53 16.66 -12.39
CA ALA A 256 10.41 15.84 -11.95
C ALA A 256 9.48 15.43 -13.10
N THR A 257 9.27 16.31 -14.08
CA THR A 257 8.43 16.02 -15.26
C THR A 257 8.99 14.93 -16.17
N SER A 258 10.29 14.65 -16.07
CA SER A 258 10.99 13.71 -16.95
C SER A 258 11.46 12.46 -16.22
N HIS A 259 11.37 12.43 -14.88
CA HIS A 259 11.95 11.37 -14.05
C HIS A 259 10.98 10.93 -12.96
N ALA A 260 10.43 9.72 -13.10
CA ALA A 260 9.43 9.16 -12.19
C ALA A 260 9.90 9.07 -10.72
N HIS A 261 11.19 8.77 -10.50
CA HIS A 261 11.78 8.71 -9.15
C HIS A 261 11.75 10.06 -8.43
N ILE A 262 11.97 11.17 -9.15
CA ILE A 262 11.86 12.52 -8.61
C ILE A 262 10.39 12.89 -8.37
N MET A 263 9.50 12.60 -9.34
CA MET A 263 8.06 12.90 -9.18
C MET A 263 7.49 12.24 -7.93
N HIS A 264 7.83 10.98 -7.68
CA HIS A 264 7.45 10.29 -6.46
C HIS A 264 8.03 10.95 -5.20
N ALA A 265 9.29 11.37 -5.21
CA ALA A 265 9.90 12.05 -4.06
C ALA A 265 9.23 13.40 -3.78
N VAL A 266 8.86 14.14 -4.83
CA VAL A 266 8.10 15.40 -4.77
C VAL A 266 6.72 15.18 -4.12
N LEU A 267 5.97 14.19 -4.60
CA LEU A 267 4.64 13.86 -4.06
C LEU A 267 4.73 13.38 -2.60
N ALA A 268 5.73 12.57 -2.26
CA ALA A 268 5.97 12.15 -0.88
C ALA A 268 6.28 13.36 0.03
N ALA A 269 7.10 14.30 -0.43
CA ALA A 269 7.43 15.52 0.33
C ALA A 269 6.18 16.39 0.56
N ALA A 270 5.33 16.53 -0.46
CA ALA A 270 4.06 17.23 -0.33
C ALA A 270 3.09 16.55 0.64
N ALA A 271 2.95 15.22 0.55
CA ALA A 271 2.13 14.42 1.44
C ALA A 271 2.61 14.55 2.89
N LEU A 272 3.93 14.50 3.11
CA LEU A 272 4.53 14.72 4.42
C LEU A 272 4.21 16.13 4.95
N HIS A 273 4.45 17.18 4.15
CA HIS A 273 4.15 18.55 4.54
C HIS A 273 2.67 18.77 4.88
N LEU A 274 1.76 18.19 4.09
CA LEU A 274 0.32 18.20 4.37
C LEU A 274 -0.03 17.44 5.64
N ARG A 275 0.60 16.29 5.90
CA ARG A 275 0.46 15.56 7.16
C ARG A 275 0.86 16.41 8.36
N GLU A 276 1.81 17.32 8.20
CA GLU A 276 2.29 18.15 9.29
C GLU A 276 1.47 19.40 9.53
N THR A 277 0.96 19.99 8.45
CA THR A 277 0.29 21.29 8.46
C THR A 277 -1.24 21.20 8.53
N THR A 278 -1.82 20.00 8.29
CA THR A 278 -3.28 19.82 8.29
C THR A 278 -3.78 19.00 9.50
N PRO A 279 -4.96 19.36 10.07
CA PRO A 279 -5.60 18.56 11.13
C PRO A 279 -5.95 17.13 10.71
N SER A 280 -6.16 16.89 9.41
CA SER A 280 -6.44 15.58 8.80
C SER A 280 -5.18 14.79 8.45
N GLY A 281 -4.02 15.09 9.06
CA GLY A 281 -2.73 14.60 8.60
C GLY A 281 -2.58 13.08 8.49
N LYS A 282 -3.34 12.29 9.27
CA LYS A 282 -3.34 10.81 9.18
C LYS A 282 -3.68 10.30 7.76
N CYS A 283 -4.50 11.05 7.02
CA CYS A 283 -4.96 10.71 5.68
C CYS A 283 -3.83 10.72 4.63
N TYR A 284 -2.76 11.50 4.87
CA TYR A 284 -1.62 11.60 3.95
C TYR A 284 -0.48 10.62 4.28
N ALA A 285 -0.54 9.92 5.41
CA ALA A 285 0.54 9.03 5.86
C ALA A 285 0.75 7.82 4.94
N GLU A 286 -0.34 7.23 4.43
CA GLU A 286 -0.27 6.12 3.49
C GLU A 286 0.24 6.58 2.12
N LEU A 287 -0.29 7.69 1.61
CA LEU A 287 0.15 8.28 0.33
C LEU A 287 1.63 8.65 0.35
N GLU A 288 2.11 9.27 1.44
CA GLU A 288 3.52 9.53 1.67
C GLU A 288 4.35 8.24 1.60
N THR A 289 3.94 7.21 2.35
CA THR A 289 4.69 5.94 2.43
C THR A 289 4.77 5.27 1.07
N ASN A 290 3.65 5.22 0.34
CA ASN A 290 3.60 4.62 -1.00
C ASN A 290 4.54 5.33 -1.97
N HIS A 291 4.46 6.66 -2.05
CA HIS A 291 5.34 7.43 -2.93
C HIS A 291 6.81 7.40 -2.49
N TRP A 292 7.11 7.38 -1.19
CA TRP A 292 8.47 7.21 -0.70
C TRP A 292 9.07 5.87 -1.16
N VAL A 293 8.34 4.77 -0.94
CA VAL A 293 8.79 3.43 -1.35
C VAL A 293 9.05 3.39 -2.85
N SER A 294 8.12 3.89 -3.67
CA SER A 294 8.30 3.95 -5.12
C SER A 294 9.47 4.85 -5.55
N ALA A 295 9.65 6.02 -4.92
CA ALA A 295 10.80 6.89 -5.16
C ALA A 295 12.11 6.14 -4.89
N SER A 296 12.19 5.43 -3.76
CA SER A 296 13.38 4.68 -3.35
C SER A 296 13.69 3.50 -4.27
N GLN A 297 12.66 2.78 -4.72
CA GLN A 297 12.82 1.67 -5.65
C GLN A 297 13.32 2.16 -7.01
N ASN A 298 12.67 3.18 -7.58
CA ASN A 298 13.05 3.74 -8.87
C ASN A 298 14.43 4.39 -8.80
N PHE A 299 14.75 5.10 -7.71
CA PHE A 299 16.08 5.68 -7.50
C PHE A 299 17.18 4.61 -7.50
N ARG A 300 16.96 3.46 -6.84
CA ARG A 300 17.93 2.35 -6.85
C ARG A 300 18.13 1.75 -8.24
N THR A 301 17.07 1.67 -9.04
CA THR A 301 17.15 1.19 -10.43
C THR A 301 17.98 2.14 -11.28
N GLU A 302 17.69 3.44 -11.21
CA GLU A 302 18.44 4.48 -11.93
C GLU A 302 19.91 4.54 -11.49
N LEU A 303 20.18 4.39 -10.19
CA LEU A 303 21.55 4.39 -9.67
C LEU A 303 22.39 3.22 -10.22
N LYS A 304 21.77 2.06 -10.50
CA LYS A 304 22.47 0.92 -11.12
C LYS A 304 22.76 1.13 -12.61
N LEU A 305 21.92 1.91 -13.29
CA LEU A 305 22.05 2.24 -14.71
C LEU A 305 22.94 3.46 -14.95
N TYR A 306 23.33 4.15 -13.88
CA TYR A 306 24.08 5.39 -13.95
C TYR A 306 25.46 5.20 -14.60
N ALA A 307 25.63 5.80 -15.78
CA ALA A 307 26.88 5.82 -16.53
C ALA A 307 27.62 7.15 -16.33
N GLU A 308 28.93 7.17 -16.62
CA GLU A 308 29.79 8.34 -16.40
C GLU A 308 29.38 9.60 -17.21
N ALA A 309 28.72 9.42 -18.36
CA ALA A 309 28.30 10.51 -19.25
C ALA A 309 26.88 11.06 -18.97
N THR A 310 26.13 10.47 -18.04
CA THR A 310 24.73 10.85 -17.76
C THR A 310 24.68 12.06 -16.81
N ASN A 311 23.74 12.99 -17.05
CA ASN A 311 23.49 14.11 -16.14
C ASN A 311 23.21 13.57 -14.71
N PRO A 312 24.02 13.93 -13.71
CA PRO A 312 23.83 13.49 -12.33
C PRO A 312 22.71 14.23 -11.56
N ASP A 313 22.23 15.38 -12.04
CA ASP A 313 21.24 16.20 -11.33
C ASP A 313 19.96 15.44 -10.92
N PRO A 314 19.38 14.55 -11.75
CA PRO A 314 18.21 13.75 -11.35
C PRO A 314 18.44 12.87 -10.12
N LEU A 315 19.60 12.22 -10.05
CA LEU A 315 19.98 11.35 -8.95
C LEU A 315 20.28 12.16 -7.68
N VAL A 316 21.01 13.27 -7.82
CA VAL A 316 21.28 14.21 -6.71
C VAL A 316 19.96 14.74 -6.14
N THR A 317 19.06 15.20 -7.01
CA THR A 317 17.74 15.73 -6.64
C THR A 317 16.93 14.71 -5.84
N THR A 318 16.87 13.48 -6.33
CA THR A 318 16.14 12.42 -5.62
C THR A 318 16.79 12.08 -4.29
N CYS A 319 18.12 11.99 -4.24
CA CYS A 319 18.86 11.76 -3.01
C CYS A 319 18.59 12.86 -1.97
N MET A 320 18.62 14.14 -2.37
CA MET A 320 18.33 15.27 -1.48
C MET A 320 16.89 15.22 -0.95
N LEU A 321 15.89 14.96 -1.82
CA LEU A 321 14.50 14.85 -1.40
C LEU A 321 14.25 13.65 -0.47
N LEU A 322 14.87 12.50 -0.72
CA LEU A 322 14.80 11.34 0.17
C LEU A 322 15.47 11.61 1.52
N ASN A 323 16.56 12.38 1.53
CA ASN A 323 17.22 12.81 2.77
C ASN A 323 16.37 13.80 3.57
N LEU A 324 15.72 14.75 2.89
CA LEU A 324 14.73 15.65 3.48
C LEU A 324 13.57 14.86 4.10
N LEU A 325 13.00 13.90 3.36
CA LEU A 325 11.94 13.03 3.83
C LEU A 325 12.37 12.21 5.05
N ALA A 326 13.56 11.59 5.00
CA ALA A 326 14.14 10.85 6.11
C ALA A 326 14.30 11.73 7.35
N PHE A 327 14.79 12.97 7.18
CA PHE A 327 14.93 13.90 8.29
C PHE A 327 13.58 14.39 8.82
N ALA A 328 12.63 14.77 7.97
CA ALA A 328 11.36 15.34 8.42
C ALA A 328 10.41 14.29 9.03
N ASN A 329 10.48 13.04 8.57
CA ASN A 329 9.59 12.00 9.06
C ASN A 329 9.97 11.52 10.47
N VAL A 330 9.11 11.84 11.44
CA VAL A 330 9.16 11.33 12.82
C VAL A 330 7.95 10.40 13.03
N PRO A 331 8.14 9.10 13.33
CA PRO A 331 7.06 8.13 13.51
C PRO A 331 6.01 8.57 14.55
N SER A 332 4.75 8.16 14.34
CA SER A 332 3.66 8.58 15.24
C SER A 332 3.75 8.01 16.66
N ALA A 333 4.40 6.86 16.85
CA ALA A 333 4.65 6.28 18.18
C ALA A 333 5.57 7.16 19.05
N ASP A 334 6.47 7.91 18.40
CA ASP A 334 7.43 8.81 19.03
C ASP A 334 6.79 10.16 19.44
N GLN A 335 5.48 10.35 19.20
CA GLN A 335 4.75 11.59 19.51
C GLN A 335 4.22 11.63 20.95
N ALA A 336 4.11 10.49 21.64
CA ALA A 336 3.56 10.41 22.98
C ALA A 336 4.65 10.72 24.03
N LEU A 337 4.74 11.97 24.52
CA LEU A 337 5.73 12.46 25.50
C LEU A 337 7.20 12.51 25.01
N SER A 338 7.94 13.55 25.40
CA SER A 338 9.36 13.73 25.03
C SER A 338 10.26 12.60 25.53
N THR A 339 9.87 11.92 26.61
CA THR A 339 10.59 10.79 27.22
C THR A 339 10.48 9.50 26.41
N ASN A 340 9.51 9.39 25.49
CA ASN A 340 9.36 8.22 24.62
C ASN A 340 10.12 8.36 23.29
N ARG A 341 11.06 9.30 23.20
CA ARG A 341 11.91 9.45 22.01
C ARG A 341 13.34 9.03 22.29
N TRP A 342 13.99 8.52 21.24
CA TRP A 342 15.43 8.37 21.24
C TRP A 342 16.08 9.76 21.49
N PRO A 343 17.08 9.90 22.38
CA PRO A 343 17.91 8.85 22.98
C PRO A 343 17.43 8.30 24.35
N PHE A 344 16.26 8.69 24.86
CA PHE A 344 15.76 8.25 26.17
C PHE A 344 15.19 6.83 26.15
N THR A 345 14.71 6.37 24.99
CA THR A 345 14.25 5.00 24.78
C THR A 345 15.41 4.04 24.47
N PRO A 346 15.25 2.72 24.69
CA PRO A 346 16.23 1.73 24.25
C PRO A 346 16.49 1.82 22.74
N THR A 347 17.76 1.69 22.34
CA THR A 347 18.13 1.71 20.92
C THR A 347 17.58 0.46 20.23
N THR A 348 16.74 0.67 19.22
CA THR A 348 16.25 -0.37 18.30
C THR A 348 16.96 -0.24 16.95
N PRO A 349 16.95 -1.28 16.09
CA PRO A 349 17.56 -1.22 14.75
C PRO A 349 17.06 -0.06 13.86
N HIS A 350 15.89 0.50 14.17
CA HIS A 350 15.28 1.60 13.42
C HIS A 350 15.52 2.99 14.03
N SER A 351 16.11 3.08 15.22
CA SER A 351 16.19 4.34 16.00
C SER A 351 16.97 5.46 15.27
N LEU A 352 18.03 5.10 14.54
CA LEU A 352 18.88 6.05 13.80
C LEU A 352 18.86 5.82 12.29
N GLN A 353 17.88 5.09 11.78
CA GLN A 353 17.79 4.74 10.36
C GLN A 353 17.75 5.99 9.46
N TRP A 354 17.08 7.06 9.90
CA TRP A 354 17.04 8.33 9.18
C TRP A 354 18.43 8.97 9.01
N LEU A 355 19.34 8.77 9.96
CA LEU A 355 20.70 9.31 9.94
C LEU A 355 21.60 8.47 9.03
N TYR A 356 21.38 7.15 8.98
CA TYR A 356 22.05 6.28 8.00
C TYR A 356 21.74 6.67 6.56
N VAL A 357 20.50 7.09 6.25
CA VAL A 357 20.12 7.55 4.90
C VAL A 357 20.99 8.75 4.47
N GLN A 358 21.37 9.61 5.42
CA GLN A 358 22.20 10.79 5.16
C GLN A 358 23.62 10.46 4.70
N LEU A 359 24.17 9.31 5.11
CA LEU A 359 25.50 8.88 4.69
C LEU A 359 25.59 8.62 3.17
N GLY A 360 24.47 8.38 2.50
CA GLY A 360 24.44 8.14 1.05
C GLY A 360 24.63 9.39 0.20
N LEU A 361 24.45 10.59 0.78
CA LEU A 361 24.51 11.84 0.03
C LEU A 361 25.94 12.25 -0.33
N GLU A 362 26.87 12.10 0.62
CA GLU A 362 28.25 12.59 0.49
C GLU A 362 29.04 11.92 -0.64
N PRO A 363 29.04 10.57 -0.81
CA PRO A 363 29.69 9.93 -1.95
C PRO A 363 29.10 10.35 -3.30
N LEU A 364 27.78 10.57 -3.35
CA LEU A 364 27.07 10.96 -4.57
C LEU A 364 27.39 12.41 -4.96
N LEU A 365 27.45 13.33 -3.99
CA LEU A 365 27.89 14.70 -4.21
C LEU A 365 29.35 14.79 -4.63
N ARG A 366 30.24 14.02 -4.00
CA ARG A 366 31.66 13.97 -4.36
C ARG A 366 31.87 13.46 -5.79
N GLY A 367 31.15 12.39 -6.17
CA GLY A 367 31.17 11.89 -7.56
C GLY A 367 30.61 12.89 -8.56
N HIS A 368 29.58 13.64 -8.16
CA HIS A 368 28.95 14.69 -8.98
C HIS A 368 29.88 15.90 -9.20
N SER A 369 30.52 16.42 -8.15
CA SER A 369 31.36 17.61 -8.21
C SER A 369 32.60 17.42 -9.10
N GLN A 370 33.12 16.19 -9.18
CA GLN A 370 34.24 15.84 -10.06
C GLN A 370 33.85 15.83 -11.54
N ARG A 371 32.55 15.68 -11.87
CA ARG A 371 32.05 15.46 -13.23
C ARG A 371 31.33 16.66 -13.84
N THR A 372 30.93 17.64 -13.03
CA THR A 372 30.15 18.80 -13.50
C THR A 372 31.04 20.03 -13.65
N GLN A 373 31.18 20.52 -14.88
CA GLN A 373 31.88 21.77 -15.21
C GLN A 373 31.00 23.01 -14.92
N GLY A 374 30.40 23.08 -13.73
CA GLY A 374 29.58 24.23 -13.31
C GLY A 374 28.18 24.34 -13.91
N ASN A 375 27.69 23.34 -14.66
CA ASN A 375 26.35 23.34 -15.22
C ASN A 375 25.41 22.38 -14.45
N SER A 376 24.99 22.77 -13.24
CA SER A 376 24.05 22.00 -12.40
C SER A 376 22.98 22.91 -11.83
N ILE A 377 21.74 22.40 -11.75
CA ILE A 377 20.64 23.12 -11.08
C ILE A 377 20.91 23.38 -9.59
N TRP A 378 21.82 22.60 -8.98
CA TRP A 378 22.20 22.69 -7.56
C TRP A 378 23.40 23.62 -7.32
N LEU A 379 23.95 24.25 -8.36
CA LEU A 379 25.07 25.18 -8.21
C LEU A 379 24.83 26.28 -7.16
N PRO A 380 23.64 26.92 -7.08
CA PRO A 380 23.36 27.92 -6.04
C PRO A 380 23.49 27.37 -4.61
N LEU A 381 23.13 26.10 -4.40
CA LEU A 381 23.28 25.43 -3.10
C LEU A 381 24.75 25.11 -2.81
N TYR A 382 25.50 24.66 -3.80
CA TYR A 382 26.93 24.37 -3.66
C TYR A 382 27.72 25.63 -3.31
N LEU A 383 27.46 26.74 -3.99
CA LEU A 383 28.10 28.03 -3.70
C LEU A 383 27.76 28.56 -2.30
N ALA A 384 26.52 28.36 -1.83
CA ALA A 384 26.13 28.76 -0.48
C ALA A 384 26.81 27.94 0.62
N THR A 385 27.19 26.70 0.29
CA THR A 385 27.78 25.74 1.24
C THR A 385 29.30 25.59 1.08
N SER A 386 29.90 26.14 0.02
CA SER A 386 31.33 26.02 -0.30
C SER A 386 32.25 26.92 0.52
N SER A 387 31.75 27.71 1.48
CA SER A 387 32.61 28.47 2.39
C SER A 387 33.56 27.52 3.13
N GLU A 388 34.84 27.84 3.21
CA GLU A 388 35.83 27.03 3.95
C GLU A 388 35.53 26.96 5.46
N GLU A 389 34.80 27.94 6.01
CA GLU A 389 34.54 28.10 7.44
C GLU A 389 34.05 26.83 8.16
N PRO A 390 33.03 26.09 7.69
CA PRO A 390 32.59 24.84 8.29
C PRO A 390 33.49 23.63 8.01
N TYR A 391 34.33 23.64 6.97
CA TYR A 391 35.20 22.50 6.59
C TYR A 391 36.60 22.60 7.17
N ASP A 392 36.71 22.41 8.49
CA ASP A 392 38.01 22.35 9.17
C ASP A 392 38.47 20.90 9.39
N GLU A 393 39.39 20.42 8.55
CA GLU A 393 40.04 19.11 8.69
C GLU A 393 41.46 19.19 9.29
N ARG A 394 41.87 20.35 9.82
CA ARG A 394 43.23 20.55 10.34
C ARG A 394 43.53 19.58 11.50
N PRO A 395 44.76 19.06 11.59
CA PRO A 395 45.15 18.20 12.71
C PRO A 395 45.36 19.01 14.00
N GLY A 396 45.45 18.30 15.11
CA GLY A 396 45.84 18.83 16.41
C GLY A 396 44.79 19.71 17.07
N VAL A 397 45.25 20.57 17.97
CA VAL A 397 44.44 21.32 18.93
C VAL A 397 44.22 22.79 18.55
N ALA A 398 44.75 23.24 17.40
CA ALA A 398 44.65 24.62 16.96
C ALA A 398 43.18 25.07 16.86
N ASP A 399 42.88 26.25 17.42
CA ASP A 399 41.56 26.88 17.48
C ASP A 399 40.47 26.08 18.20
N ILE A 400 40.85 25.07 19.00
CA ILE A 400 39.91 24.30 19.83
C ILE A 400 39.99 24.81 21.28
N PRO A 401 38.88 25.21 21.91
CA PRO A 401 38.88 25.65 23.31
C PRO A 401 39.36 24.55 24.27
N SER A 402 40.13 24.92 25.30
CA SER A 402 40.72 23.98 26.26
C SER A 402 39.72 23.00 26.91
N PRO A 403 38.47 23.39 27.24
CA PRO A 403 37.48 22.43 27.75
C PRO A 403 37.15 21.31 26.76
N TYR A 404 37.11 21.59 25.45
CA TYR A 404 36.86 20.58 24.42
C TYR A 404 38.07 19.67 24.22
N ILE A 405 39.29 20.24 24.28
CA ILE A 405 40.53 19.45 24.25
C ILE A 405 40.54 18.41 25.37
N ALA A 406 40.24 18.84 26.60
CA ALA A 406 40.18 17.95 27.76
C ALA A 406 39.03 16.93 27.66
N LEU A 407 37.83 17.37 27.27
CA LEU A 407 36.64 16.51 27.23
C LEU A 407 36.72 15.41 26.16
N PHE A 408 37.30 15.72 25.01
CA PHE A 408 37.41 14.78 23.88
C PHE A 408 38.80 14.16 23.74
N GLU A 409 39.72 14.44 24.66
CA GLU A 409 41.10 13.90 24.72
C GLU A 409 41.91 14.16 23.44
N ILE A 410 41.74 15.35 22.87
CA ILE A 410 42.41 15.74 21.62
C ILE A 410 43.86 16.11 21.93
N THR A 411 44.80 15.49 21.22
CA THR A 411 46.23 15.79 21.33
C THR A 411 46.73 16.56 20.12
N PRO A 412 47.90 17.24 20.20
CA PRO A 412 48.53 17.85 19.03
C PRO A 412 48.82 16.87 17.88
N SER A 413 48.93 15.56 18.17
CA SER A 413 49.12 14.49 17.19
C SER A 413 47.82 13.91 16.62
N SER A 414 46.65 14.37 17.09
CA SER A 414 45.35 13.89 16.62
C SER A 414 45.09 14.36 15.17
N SER A 415 44.55 13.48 14.34
CA SER A 415 44.25 13.78 12.92
C SER A 415 42.78 13.48 12.59
N CYS A 416 42.17 14.26 11.70
CA CYS A 416 40.81 14.03 11.18
C CYS A 416 40.75 12.86 10.19
N VAL A 417 41.87 12.59 9.51
CA VAL A 417 41.98 11.56 8.46
C VAL A 417 43.06 10.56 8.88
N ALA A 418 42.81 9.28 8.64
CA ALA A 418 43.86 8.27 8.77
C ALA A 418 44.87 8.50 7.62
N PRO A 419 46.16 8.76 7.90
CA PRO A 419 47.16 8.91 6.85
C PRO A 419 47.14 7.68 5.93
N GLU A 420 47.21 7.89 4.62
CA GLU A 420 47.50 6.81 3.69
C GLU A 420 48.78 6.09 4.14
N ARG A 421 48.76 4.76 4.10
CA ARG A 421 49.77 3.86 4.70
C ARG A 421 51.20 4.37 4.48
N LEU A 422 51.72 5.11 5.45
CA LEU A 422 53.12 5.48 5.53
C LEU A 422 53.72 4.71 6.71
N ASN A 423 54.60 3.77 6.39
CA ASN A 423 55.55 3.13 7.30
C ASN A 423 54.92 2.42 8.51
N SER A 424 54.27 1.27 8.29
CA SER A 424 54.09 0.17 9.28
C SER A 424 53.32 0.49 10.58
N ILE A 425 52.94 1.74 10.84
CA ILE A 425 52.18 2.17 12.01
C ILE A 425 50.86 2.74 11.49
N ALA A 426 49.78 1.97 11.68
CA ALA A 426 48.43 2.43 11.35
C ALA A 426 48.07 3.61 12.26
N THR A 427 48.25 4.84 11.77
CA THR A 427 47.83 6.03 12.49
C THR A 427 46.32 6.15 12.33
N ILE A 428 45.60 5.98 13.43
CA ILE A 428 44.13 5.96 13.45
C ILE A 428 43.62 7.40 13.53
N ALA A 429 42.63 7.76 12.71
CA ALA A 429 41.95 9.05 12.82
C ALA A 429 41.34 9.21 14.22
N HIS A 430 41.44 10.42 14.78
CA HIS A 430 40.86 10.71 16.08
C HIS A 430 39.33 10.62 15.98
N PRO A 431 38.67 9.84 16.86
CA PRO A 431 37.26 9.47 16.70
C PRO A 431 36.28 10.64 16.79
N TYR A 432 36.68 11.78 17.37
CA TYR A 432 35.82 12.94 17.58
C TYR A 432 36.30 14.22 16.89
N LEU A 433 37.54 14.27 16.39
CA LEU A 433 38.17 15.56 16.05
C LEU A 433 37.42 16.29 14.92
N ARG A 434 37.10 15.57 13.84
CA ARG A 434 36.32 16.12 12.72
C ARG A 434 34.95 16.65 13.17
N LEU A 435 34.28 15.93 14.06
CA LEU A 435 32.95 16.30 14.55
C LEU A 435 33.00 17.50 15.50
N VAL A 436 34.02 17.56 16.36
CA VAL A 436 34.27 18.71 17.25
C VAL A 436 34.55 19.97 16.45
N ARG A 437 35.47 19.89 15.46
CA ARG A 437 35.78 21.04 14.58
C ARG A 437 34.55 21.53 13.83
N ARG A 438 33.76 20.60 13.27
CA ARG A 438 32.50 20.92 12.60
C ARG A 438 31.53 21.63 13.53
N ILE A 439 31.32 21.12 14.74
CA ILE A 439 30.41 21.73 15.72
C ILE A 439 30.88 23.12 16.15
N LEU A 440 32.17 23.32 16.40
CA LEU A 440 32.70 24.63 16.80
C LEU A 440 32.47 25.68 15.71
N SER A 441 32.71 25.32 14.44
CA SER A 441 32.44 26.24 13.33
C SER A 441 30.95 26.58 13.20
N LEU A 442 30.08 25.56 13.27
CA LEU A 442 28.62 25.79 13.25
C LEU A 442 28.14 26.60 14.45
N TRP A 443 28.77 26.42 15.61
CA TRP A 443 28.46 27.17 16.83
C TRP A 443 28.84 28.66 16.71
N ASN A 444 29.97 28.97 16.06
CA ASN A 444 30.33 30.35 15.76
C ASN A 444 29.29 31.01 14.84
N LEU A 445 28.91 30.33 13.74
CA LEU A 445 27.83 30.78 12.84
C LEU A 445 26.49 30.95 13.56
N TYR A 446 26.23 30.11 14.57
CA TYR A 446 25.04 30.23 15.42
C TYR A 446 25.09 31.48 16.31
N ASN A 447 26.23 31.78 16.93
CA ASN A 447 26.37 32.93 17.83
C ASN A 447 26.43 34.27 17.09
N GLU A 448 26.85 34.28 15.82
CA GLU A 448 26.84 35.48 14.96
C GLU A 448 25.44 35.85 14.48
N ALA A 449 24.49 34.90 14.49
CA ALA A 449 23.11 35.17 14.11
C ALA A 449 22.43 36.06 15.16
N THR A 450 21.87 37.18 14.70
CA THR A 450 21.28 38.20 15.59
C THR A 450 19.77 38.05 15.77
N ASP A 451 19.10 37.38 14.84
CA ASP A 451 17.66 37.18 14.83
C ASP A 451 17.25 35.86 14.15
N GLN A 452 15.94 35.62 14.12
CA GLN A 452 15.34 34.43 13.52
C GLN A 452 15.60 34.33 12.00
N ASP A 453 15.66 35.46 11.28
CA ASP A 453 15.92 35.48 9.84
C ASP A 453 17.34 35.00 9.53
N HIS A 454 18.31 35.42 10.35
CA HIS A 454 19.70 34.94 10.26
C HIS A 454 19.78 33.43 10.50
N HIS A 455 19.14 32.90 11.54
CA HIS A 455 19.12 31.45 11.77
C HIS A 455 18.44 30.70 10.61
N ASN A 456 17.34 31.21 10.08
CA ASN A 456 16.67 30.65 8.91
C ASN A 456 17.56 30.68 7.65
N SER A 457 18.34 31.75 7.45
CA SER A 457 19.30 31.86 6.35
C SER A 457 20.50 30.90 6.50
N ASN A 458 20.90 30.58 7.73
CA ASN A 458 21.97 29.62 8.03
C ASN A 458 21.49 28.17 8.11
N SER A 459 20.19 27.91 7.91
CA SER A 459 19.57 26.57 8.02
C SER A 459 20.32 25.49 7.26
N ILE A 460 20.68 25.75 5.99
CA ILE A 460 21.43 24.79 5.16
C ILE A 460 22.83 24.56 5.71
N LYS A 461 23.53 25.61 6.17
CA LYS A 461 24.87 25.49 6.76
C LYS A 461 24.82 24.59 8.01
N TYR A 462 23.80 24.71 8.85
CA TYR A 462 23.63 23.83 10.01
C TYR A 462 23.46 22.34 9.64
N THR A 463 22.97 22.03 8.43
CA THR A 463 22.90 20.63 7.96
C THR A 463 24.26 20.02 7.63
N GLN A 464 25.31 20.83 7.44
CA GLN A 464 26.67 20.36 7.13
C GLN A 464 27.31 19.56 8.28
N PHE A 465 26.72 19.57 9.48
CA PHE A 465 27.08 18.62 10.55
C PHE A 465 27.11 17.18 10.05
N VAL A 466 26.10 16.80 9.27
CA VAL A 466 25.91 15.43 8.74
C VAL A 466 27.10 14.97 7.90
N GLN A 467 27.80 15.89 7.24
CA GLN A 467 28.96 15.55 6.42
C GLN A 467 30.20 15.17 7.25
N ALA A 468 30.22 15.50 8.55
CA ALA A 468 31.23 15.04 9.49
C ALA A 468 30.85 13.72 10.19
N VAL A 469 29.65 13.21 9.95
CA VAL A 469 29.14 11.96 10.54
C VAL A 469 29.49 10.79 9.64
N ASP A 470 30.15 9.78 10.20
CA ASP A 470 30.43 8.51 9.53
C ASP A 470 29.74 7.34 10.24
N ALA A 471 29.89 6.12 9.70
CA ALA A 471 29.32 4.92 10.29
C ALA A 471 29.81 4.64 11.73
N ASN A 472 31.04 5.06 12.08
CA ASN A 472 31.58 4.89 13.43
C ASN A 472 30.91 5.83 14.42
N ILE A 473 30.63 7.08 14.03
CA ILE A 473 29.87 8.04 14.82
C ILE A 473 28.44 7.52 15.07
N ILE A 474 27.77 6.99 14.03
CA ILE A 474 26.42 6.41 14.23
C ILE A 474 26.47 5.23 15.19
N SER A 475 27.43 4.31 15.03
CA SER A 475 27.63 3.19 15.98
C SER A 475 27.88 3.65 17.43
N ARG A 476 28.55 4.80 17.62
CA ARG A 476 28.73 5.40 18.96
C ARG A 476 27.44 6.00 19.50
N LEU A 477 26.63 6.65 18.66
CA LEU A 477 25.30 7.14 19.03
C LEU A 477 24.37 5.98 19.43
N GLU A 478 24.38 4.86 18.69
CA GLU A 478 23.59 3.67 19.03
C GLU A 478 23.94 3.11 20.40
N ARG A 479 25.24 3.12 20.74
CA ARG A 479 25.78 2.76 22.06
C ARG A 479 25.59 3.84 23.13
N LYS A 480 24.99 4.98 22.78
CA LYS A 480 24.77 6.12 23.66
C LYS A 480 26.05 6.64 24.31
N ASP A 481 27.15 6.66 23.54
CA ASP A 481 28.41 7.27 23.97
C ASP A 481 28.15 8.72 24.43
N PRO A 482 28.43 9.08 25.70
CA PRO A 482 28.08 10.40 26.23
C PRO A 482 28.69 11.55 25.45
N ARG A 483 29.94 11.38 24.97
CA ARG A 483 30.67 12.39 24.18
C ARG A 483 30.00 12.61 22.82
N THR A 484 29.63 11.54 22.11
CA THR A 484 28.90 11.67 20.84
C THR A 484 27.49 12.23 21.02
N LEU A 485 26.77 11.81 22.07
CA LEU A 485 25.44 12.34 22.39
C LEU A 485 25.46 13.85 22.68
N LEU A 486 26.51 14.36 23.35
CA LEU A 486 26.68 15.79 23.58
C LEU A 486 26.81 16.57 22.27
N LEU A 487 27.65 16.11 21.34
CA LEU A 487 27.82 16.76 20.03
C LEU A 487 26.52 16.73 19.21
N TYR A 488 25.81 15.61 19.24
CA TYR A 488 24.50 15.47 18.61
C TYR A 488 23.45 16.40 19.24
N ALA A 489 23.43 16.52 20.57
CA ALA A 489 22.51 17.41 21.28
C ALA A 489 22.76 18.89 20.96
N LEU A 490 24.03 19.30 20.85
CA LEU A 490 24.40 20.65 20.41
C LEU A 490 23.90 20.94 18.99
N TRP A 491 24.07 19.98 18.07
CA TRP A 491 23.55 20.10 16.72
C TRP A 491 22.02 20.23 16.67
N MET A 492 21.31 19.35 17.37
CA MET A 492 19.84 19.43 17.46
C MET A 492 19.39 20.73 18.12
N GLY A 493 20.13 21.23 19.11
CA GLY A 493 19.89 22.53 19.74
C GLY A 493 20.00 23.70 18.75
N MET A 494 21.03 23.73 17.90
CA MET A 494 21.17 24.74 16.84
C MET A 494 19.99 24.68 15.85
N LEU A 495 19.58 23.49 15.43
CA LEU A 495 18.44 23.31 14.53
C LEU A 495 17.08 23.65 15.19
N CYS A 496 16.98 23.74 16.51
CA CYS A 496 15.77 24.24 17.19
C CYS A 496 15.52 25.73 16.90
N ALA A 497 16.56 26.50 16.60
CA ALA A 497 16.45 27.91 16.26
C ALA A 497 16.00 28.14 14.81
N VAL A 498 15.78 27.08 14.03
CA VAL A 498 15.34 27.15 12.62
C VAL A 498 13.83 26.92 12.57
N ASP A 499 13.07 27.86 12.00
CA ASP A 499 11.60 27.76 11.89
C ASP A 499 11.17 27.26 10.50
N TYR A 500 11.63 26.06 10.14
CA TYR A 500 11.20 25.36 8.93
C TYR A 500 10.47 24.07 9.27
N TRP A 501 9.46 23.73 8.47
CA TRP A 501 8.59 22.58 8.72
C TRP A 501 9.38 21.27 8.85
N TRP A 502 10.38 21.08 8.00
CA TRP A 502 11.11 19.82 7.87
C TRP A 502 12.01 19.51 9.07
N CYS A 503 12.48 20.51 9.82
CA CYS A 503 13.31 20.27 11.00
C CYS A 503 12.52 20.23 12.30
N ARG A 504 11.44 21.03 12.37
CA ARG A 504 10.72 21.33 13.62
C ARG A 504 10.38 20.10 14.44
N ARG A 505 9.82 19.06 13.82
CA ARG A 505 9.38 17.86 14.56
C ARG A 505 10.53 17.07 15.18
N ARG A 506 11.63 16.92 14.46
CA ARG A 506 12.80 16.16 14.93
C ARG A 506 13.55 16.93 16.02
N THR A 507 13.63 18.25 15.90
CA THR A 507 14.37 19.12 16.81
C THR A 507 13.58 19.45 18.07
N THR A 508 12.23 19.45 18.02
CA THR A 508 11.37 19.71 19.18
C THR A 508 11.46 18.56 20.19
N LEU A 509 12.57 18.42 20.90
CA LEU A 509 12.66 17.84 22.22
C LEU A 509 12.32 18.98 23.18
N ARG A 510 11.19 18.91 23.89
CA ARG A 510 10.81 19.82 24.98
C ARG A 510 11.90 19.97 26.08
N ILE A 511 12.95 19.18 26.02
CA ILE A 511 14.12 19.19 26.87
C ILE A 511 15.02 20.40 26.58
N VAL A 512 15.10 20.88 25.33
CA VAL A 512 15.92 22.06 25.00
C VAL A 512 15.26 23.34 25.50
N SER A 513 13.93 23.44 25.51
CA SER A 513 13.25 24.59 26.12
C SER A 513 13.42 24.67 27.64
N GLU A 514 13.58 23.54 28.34
CA GLU A 514 13.84 23.51 29.78
C GLU A 514 15.33 23.77 30.10
N LEU A 515 16.27 23.27 29.28
CA LEU A 515 17.70 23.53 29.45
C LEU A 515 18.13 24.94 28.97
N ALA A 516 17.46 25.52 27.98
CA ALA A 516 17.71 26.91 27.55
C ALA A 516 17.09 27.95 28.50
N ALA A 517 16.05 27.56 29.26
CA ALA A 517 15.49 28.39 30.32
C ALA A 517 16.41 28.48 31.56
N THR A 518 17.32 27.53 31.73
CA THR A 518 18.42 27.62 32.69
C THR A 518 19.62 28.35 32.08
N LYS A 519 19.47 29.66 31.82
CA LYS A 519 20.66 30.52 31.79
C LYS A 519 21.22 30.59 33.22
N PRO A 520 22.52 30.30 33.45
CA PRO A 520 23.15 30.71 34.69
C PRO A 520 23.20 32.25 34.70
N GLY A 521 22.68 32.84 35.77
CA GLY A 521 22.86 34.26 36.06
C GLY A 521 24.29 34.61 36.45
#